data_AF-A0A9K3J7D0-F1
#
_entry.id   AF-A0A9K3J7D0-F1
#
_cell.length_a   1.000
_cell.length_b   1.000
_cell.length_c   1.000
_cell.angle_alpha   90.00
_cell.angle_beta   90.00
_cell.angle_gamma   90.00
#
_symmetry.space_group_name_H-M   'P 1'
#
loop_
_entity.id
_entity.type
_entity.pdbx_description
1 polymer ?
#
loop_
_entity_poly.entity_id
_entity_poly.type
_entity_poly.pdbx_seq_one_letter_code
_entity_poly.pdbx_strand_id
1 'polypeptide(L)'
;MSDGRGINACEESHDLGLSSFPEERQNIDIGQQIFCNSAVNMNSIVAVGFDMDYTLAQYKPETFESLAYYGTVEKLVRNLGYPKELLEWSFDWTYMVRGLVLDKKRGNILKMDRHKYVKIAYHGFRLLSKDEKVATYGNTFIKDAFDGPDYAHIDTFFSLAESYLFAQLVDYKDNNPGQISEVKDYSRIYADVRSAVDMCHRDGTLKEMVAKDPKKYVLFYYIYDFWYKESSIWLTLCNSLLQARP
;
A
#
# COMPACT_ATOMS: atom_id res chain seq x y z
N MET A 1 -40.62 -58.94 15.12
CA MET A 1 -40.74 -59.73 16.37
C MET A 1 -39.32 -60.07 16.78
N SER A 2 -38.67 -59.18 17.55
CA SER A 2 -38.58 -59.22 19.04
C SER A 2 -37.60 -60.33 19.48
N ASP A 3 -36.58 -60.13 20.31
CA ASP A 3 -36.37 -59.18 21.40
C ASP A 3 -34.87 -58.99 21.66
N GLY A 4 -34.45 -57.76 21.92
CA GLY A 4 -33.19 -57.45 22.59
C GLY A 4 -33.49 -56.95 24.01
N ARG A 5 -33.18 -57.77 25.02
CA ARG A 5 -33.28 -57.41 26.44
C ARG A 5 -32.18 -56.39 26.80
N GLY A 6 -32.59 -55.28 27.41
CA GLY A 6 -31.70 -54.35 28.10
C GLY A 6 -31.48 -54.72 29.57
N ILE A 7 -30.52 -54.03 30.20
CA ILE A 7 -30.60 -53.50 31.58
C ILE A 7 -29.55 -52.37 31.75
N ASN A 8 -30.07 -51.19 32.18
CA ASN A 8 -29.60 -50.21 33.18
C ASN A 8 -28.12 -49.77 33.26
N ALA A 9 -27.72 -48.58 33.71
CA ALA A 9 -28.21 -47.22 33.98
C ALA A 9 -27.05 -46.54 34.75
N CYS A 10 -26.69 -45.28 34.43
CA CYS A 10 -25.85 -44.30 35.17
C CYS A 10 -25.22 -43.38 34.10
N GLU A 11 -25.14 -42.06 34.20
CA GLU A 11 -25.43 -41.11 35.26
C GLU A 11 -25.44 -39.71 34.62
N GLU A 12 -26.17 -38.79 35.21
CA GLU A 12 -26.26 -37.38 34.84
C GLU A 12 -24.87 -36.71 34.75
N SER A 13 -24.62 -35.95 33.68
CA SER A 13 -23.51 -34.99 33.65
C SER A 13 -24.06 -33.59 33.47
N HIS A 14 -23.98 -32.88 34.60
CA HIS A 14 -24.14 -31.47 34.87
C HIS A 14 -24.05 -30.52 33.66
N ASP A 15 -25.12 -29.75 33.55
CA ASP A 15 -25.26 -28.49 32.82
C ASP A 15 -24.15 -27.50 33.23
N LEU A 16 -23.03 -27.53 32.49
CA LEU A 16 -22.04 -26.46 32.52
C LEU A 16 -22.59 -25.33 31.67
N GLY A 17 -23.23 -24.36 32.34
CA GLY A 17 -23.80 -23.18 31.73
C GLY A 17 -22.85 -22.51 30.74
N LEU A 18 -23.07 -22.80 29.45
CA LEU A 18 -22.77 -21.85 28.39
C LEU A 18 -23.74 -20.69 28.61
N SER A 19 -23.29 -19.68 29.34
CA SER A 19 -23.93 -18.37 29.33
C SER A 19 -24.11 -17.96 27.87
N SER A 20 -25.37 -17.90 27.46
CA SER A 20 -25.86 -17.40 26.18
C SER A 20 -25.00 -16.24 25.68
N PHE A 21 -24.26 -16.46 24.59
CA PHE A 21 -23.81 -15.35 23.76
C PHE A 21 -25.08 -14.58 23.34
N PRO A 22 -25.13 -13.24 23.48
CA PRO A 22 -26.27 -12.50 22.98
C PRO A 22 -26.39 -12.76 21.47
N GLU A 23 -27.46 -13.43 21.05
CA GLU A 23 -27.78 -13.70 19.64
C GLU A 23 -28.28 -12.45 18.89
N GLU A 24 -28.03 -11.25 19.39
CA GLU A 24 -28.12 -10.05 18.58
C GLU A 24 -26.75 -9.78 17.96
N ARG A 25 -26.51 -10.36 16.77
CA ARG A 25 -25.58 -9.71 15.85
C ARG A 25 -26.18 -8.35 15.53
N GLN A 26 -25.73 -7.33 16.24
CA GLN A 26 -25.98 -5.95 15.85
C GLN A 26 -25.59 -5.84 14.37
N ASN A 27 -26.53 -5.36 13.55
CA ASN A 27 -26.30 -5.16 12.12
C ASN A 27 -25.43 -3.90 11.97
N ILE A 28 -24.15 -4.05 12.32
CA ILE A 28 -23.13 -3.00 12.21
C ILE A 28 -22.79 -2.90 10.73
N ASP A 29 -22.82 -1.68 10.18
CA ASP A 29 -22.40 -1.44 8.80
C ASP A 29 -20.99 -2.00 8.57
N ILE A 30 -20.73 -2.61 7.41
CA ILE A 30 -19.45 -3.26 7.15
C ILE A 30 -18.26 -2.29 7.29
N GLY A 31 -18.46 -1.00 7.01
CA GLY A 31 -17.44 0.04 7.19
C GLY A 31 -17.13 0.37 8.65
N GLN A 32 -17.94 -0.10 9.60
CA GLN A 32 -17.77 0.08 11.04
C GLN A 32 -17.35 -1.22 11.76
N GLN A 33 -17.24 -2.35 11.03
CA GLN A 33 -16.84 -3.63 11.60
C GLN A 33 -15.32 -3.72 11.78
N ILE A 34 -14.89 -4.41 12.84
CA ILE A 34 -13.49 -4.77 13.08
C ILE A 34 -13.31 -6.25 12.75
N PHE A 35 -12.47 -6.54 11.76
CA PHE A 35 -12.15 -7.92 11.36
C PHE A 35 -11.02 -8.48 12.21
N CYS A 36 -11.15 -9.74 12.63
CA CYS A 36 -10.22 -10.39 13.53
C CYS A 36 -9.55 -11.59 12.84
N ASN A 37 -8.23 -11.50 12.62
CA ASN A 37 -7.44 -12.63 12.10
C ASN A 37 -6.95 -13.56 13.22
N SER A 38 -6.77 -13.03 14.43
CA SER A 38 -6.27 -13.77 15.60
C SER A 38 -6.87 -13.17 16.87
N ALA A 39 -7.25 -14.01 17.82
CA ALA A 39 -7.91 -13.56 19.04
C ALA A 39 -7.01 -12.61 19.84
N VAL A 40 -7.55 -11.44 20.21
CA VAL A 40 -6.89 -10.44 21.07
C VAL A 40 -7.79 -10.15 22.25
N ASN A 41 -7.24 -10.23 23.47
CA ASN A 41 -7.94 -9.85 24.68
C ASN A 41 -7.78 -8.34 24.92
N MET A 42 -8.77 -7.55 24.52
CA MET A 42 -8.72 -6.09 24.66
C MET A 42 -8.59 -5.62 26.12
N ASN A 43 -9.07 -6.39 27.10
CA ASN A 43 -8.93 -6.04 28.52
C ASN A 43 -7.48 -6.07 29.01
N SER A 44 -6.59 -6.79 28.31
CA SER A 44 -5.17 -6.86 28.65
C SER A 44 -4.33 -5.73 28.04
N ILE A 45 -4.91 -4.92 27.16
CA ILE A 45 -4.21 -3.84 26.45
C ILE A 45 -4.21 -2.58 27.31
N VAL A 46 -3.01 -2.15 27.72
CA VAL A 46 -2.82 -0.95 28.57
C VAL A 46 -2.48 0.32 27.80
N ALA A 47 -2.08 0.18 26.53
CA ALA A 47 -1.72 1.29 25.66
C ALA A 47 -2.04 0.94 24.20
N VAL A 48 -2.44 1.96 23.43
CA VAL A 48 -2.69 1.86 21.99
C VAL A 48 -1.86 2.93 21.29
N GLY A 49 -0.94 2.49 20.43
CA GLY A 49 -0.17 3.37 19.55
C GLY A 49 -0.89 3.55 18.22
N PHE A 50 -0.90 4.78 17.71
CA PHE A 50 -1.42 5.09 16.38
C PHE A 50 -0.29 5.57 15.49
N ASP A 51 -0.22 5.03 14.29
CA ASP A 51 0.51 5.68 13.20
C ASP A 51 -0.27 6.94 12.74
N MET A 52 0.41 7.90 12.15
CA MET A 52 -0.20 9.15 11.70
C MET A 52 -0.71 9.03 10.27
N ASP A 53 0.20 8.82 9.32
CA ASP A 53 -0.08 8.89 7.90
C ASP A 53 -0.89 7.67 7.42
N TYR A 54 -1.98 7.91 6.68
CA TYR A 54 -2.93 6.88 6.25
C TYR A 54 -3.62 6.07 7.37
N THR A 55 -3.37 6.40 8.65
CA THR A 55 -4.05 5.82 9.81
C THR A 55 -4.96 6.86 10.47
N LEU A 56 -4.40 7.91 11.07
CA LEU A 56 -5.18 9.03 11.61
C LEU A 56 -5.43 10.11 10.54
N ALA A 57 -4.39 10.46 9.79
CA ALA A 57 -4.43 11.39 8.67
C ALA A 57 -4.64 10.61 7.37
N GLN A 58 -5.91 10.42 7.00
CA GLN A 58 -6.24 9.79 5.72
C GLN A 58 -6.08 10.80 4.59
N TYR A 59 -5.17 10.54 3.66
CA TYR A 59 -4.98 11.41 2.50
C TYR A 59 -6.01 11.12 1.40
N LYS A 60 -6.32 12.14 0.60
CA LYS A 60 -7.06 12.02 -0.65
C LYS A 60 -6.10 11.55 -1.74
N PRO A 61 -6.25 10.33 -2.29
CA PRO A 61 -5.32 9.79 -3.29
C PRO A 61 -5.17 10.71 -4.50
N GLU A 62 -6.29 11.21 -5.03
CA GLU A 62 -6.36 12.11 -6.19
C GLU A 62 -5.45 13.34 -6.10
N THR A 63 -5.25 13.92 -4.92
CA THR A 63 -4.48 15.15 -4.76
C THR A 63 -3.12 14.90 -4.14
N PHE A 64 -3.03 14.03 -3.14
CA PHE A 64 -1.78 13.78 -2.42
C PHE A 64 -0.82 12.91 -3.24
N GLU A 65 -1.30 11.82 -3.84
CA GLU A 65 -0.44 10.97 -4.68
C GLU A 65 -0.02 11.72 -5.94
N SER A 66 -0.91 12.53 -6.52
CA SER A 66 -0.56 13.43 -7.62
C SER A 66 0.57 14.40 -7.25
N LEU A 67 0.49 15.01 -6.07
CA LEU A 67 1.56 15.89 -5.58
C LEU A 67 2.89 15.14 -5.45
N ALA A 68 2.89 13.93 -4.88
CA ALA A 68 4.07 13.10 -4.76
C ALA A 68 4.64 12.70 -6.14
N TYR A 69 3.78 12.33 -7.07
CA TYR A 69 4.14 11.98 -8.44
C TYR A 69 4.85 13.15 -9.15
N TYR A 70 4.20 14.32 -9.24
CA TYR A 70 4.75 15.45 -9.99
C TYR A 70 6.04 15.98 -9.35
N GLY A 71 6.11 16.00 -8.01
CA GLY A 71 7.35 16.34 -7.31
C GLY A 71 8.48 15.37 -7.66
N THR A 72 8.19 14.06 -7.70
CA THR A 72 9.19 13.03 -8.06
C THR A 72 9.68 13.18 -9.49
N VAL A 73 8.76 13.41 -10.43
CA VAL A 73 9.10 13.69 -11.84
C VAL A 73 10.01 14.91 -11.95
N GLU A 74 9.71 15.99 -11.23
CA GLU A 74 10.54 17.19 -11.21
C GLU A 74 11.97 16.90 -10.74
N LYS A 75 12.14 16.09 -9.69
CA LYS A 75 13.47 15.69 -9.19
C LYS A 75 14.22 14.79 -10.18
N LEU A 76 13.53 13.86 -10.84
CA LEU A 76 14.15 13.02 -11.88
C LEU A 76 14.76 13.88 -12.99
N VAL A 77 14.01 14.87 -13.47
CA VAL A 77 14.46 15.76 -14.55
C VAL A 77 15.57 16.71 -14.07
N ARG A 78 15.35 17.41 -12.94
CA ARG A 78 16.26 18.47 -12.47
C ARG A 78 17.54 17.94 -11.84
N ASN A 79 17.46 16.83 -11.11
CA ASN A 79 18.58 16.33 -10.29
C ASN A 79 19.24 15.08 -10.86
N LEU A 80 18.53 14.26 -11.64
CA LEU A 80 19.01 12.95 -12.11
C LEU A 80 19.16 12.86 -13.64
N GLY A 81 18.91 13.98 -14.34
CA GLY A 81 19.19 14.13 -15.77
C GLY A 81 18.24 13.38 -16.69
N TYR A 82 17.01 13.10 -16.25
CA TYR A 82 15.99 12.50 -17.12
C TYR A 82 15.45 13.53 -18.14
N PRO A 83 14.89 13.06 -19.29
CA PRO A 83 14.38 13.94 -20.33
C PRO A 83 13.30 14.91 -19.83
N LYS A 84 13.31 16.15 -20.34
CA LYS A 84 12.39 17.19 -19.90
C LYS A 84 10.92 16.90 -20.23
N GLU A 85 10.67 16.10 -21.25
CA GLU A 85 9.35 15.66 -21.70
C GLU A 85 8.56 14.94 -20.59
N LEU A 86 9.24 14.35 -19.60
CA LEU A 86 8.59 13.72 -18.45
C LEU A 86 7.73 14.72 -17.66
N LEU A 87 8.06 16.02 -17.68
CA LEU A 87 7.26 17.06 -17.02
C LEU A 87 5.85 17.22 -17.61
N GLU A 88 5.63 16.71 -18.82
CA GLU A 88 4.34 16.76 -19.53
C GLU A 88 3.50 15.50 -19.28
N TRP A 89 4.03 14.52 -18.54
CA TRP A 89 3.31 13.29 -18.25
C TRP A 89 2.13 13.50 -17.31
N SER A 90 1.09 12.70 -17.53
CA SER A 90 -0.08 12.62 -16.67
C SER A 90 0.03 11.45 -15.70
N PHE A 91 -0.61 11.60 -14.54
CA PHE A 91 -0.73 10.56 -13.52
C PHE A 91 -2.17 10.10 -13.36
N ASP A 92 -2.38 8.78 -13.41
CA ASP A 92 -3.64 8.14 -13.05
C ASP A 92 -3.50 7.39 -11.71
N TRP A 93 -4.04 8.01 -10.65
CA TRP A 93 -4.01 7.48 -9.29
C TRP A 93 -4.86 6.22 -9.09
N THR A 94 -5.72 5.86 -10.04
CA THR A 94 -6.61 4.69 -9.94
C THR A 94 -6.00 3.41 -10.50
N TYR A 95 -4.89 3.52 -11.24
CA TYR A 95 -4.33 2.40 -11.99
C TYR A 95 -3.61 1.38 -11.10
N MET A 96 -2.82 1.87 -10.13
CA MET A 96 -2.04 1.01 -9.24
C MET A 96 -2.87 0.59 -8.02
N VAL A 97 -2.63 -0.63 -7.56
CA VAL A 97 -3.25 -1.17 -6.33
C VAL A 97 -2.20 -1.81 -5.44
N ARG A 98 -2.45 -1.82 -4.13
CA ARG A 98 -1.57 -2.48 -3.17
C ARG A 98 -1.53 -4.01 -3.37
N GLY A 99 -0.46 -4.63 -2.89
CA GLY A 99 -0.23 -6.07 -2.99
C GLY A 99 0.12 -6.51 -4.42
N LEU A 100 0.73 -5.64 -5.20
CA LEU A 100 1.48 -5.97 -6.41
C LEU A 100 2.97 -6.04 -6.06
N VAL A 101 3.76 -6.64 -6.95
CA VAL A 101 5.22 -6.73 -6.81
C VAL A 101 5.90 -6.24 -8.07
N LEU A 102 6.88 -5.38 -7.94
CA LEU A 102 7.72 -4.91 -9.04
C LEU A 102 8.93 -5.83 -9.18
N ASP A 103 9.17 -6.36 -10.38
CA ASP A 103 10.46 -6.95 -10.80
C ASP A 103 11.29 -5.82 -11.41
N LYS A 104 12.23 -5.30 -10.62
CA LYS A 104 13.06 -4.15 -11.00
C LYS A 104 14.04 -4.51 -12.09
N LYS A 105 14.50 -5.75 -12.11
CA LYS A 105 15.47 -6.24 -13.10
C LYS A 105 14.86 -6.30 -14.49
N ARG A 106 13.60 -6.70 -14.60
CA ARG A 106 12.91 -6.90 -15.87
C ARG A 106 11.89 -5.82 -16.22
N GLY A 107 11.72 -4.80 -15.36
CA GLY A 107 10.75 -3.73 -15.61
C GLY A 107 9.29 -4.20 -15.55
N ASN A 108 8.98 -5.22 -14.74
CA ASN A 108 7.66 -5.84 -14.72
C ASN A 108 6.88 -5.56 -13.44
N ILE A 109 5.55 -5.58 -13.55
CA ILE A 109 4.60 -5.50 -12.43
C ILE A 109 3.85 -6.82 -12.35
N LEU A 110 3.84 -7.43 -11.17
CA LEU A 110 3.33 -8.78 -10.95
C LEU A 110 2.14 -8.76 -10.00
N LYS A 111 1.06 -9.45 -10.40
CA LYS A 111 0.00 -9.88 -9.48
C LYS A 111 0.14 -11.36 -9.22
N MET A 112 0.41 -11.71 -7.97
CA MET A 112 0.59 -13.09 -7.52
C MET A 112 -0.59 -13.56 -6.68
N ASP A 113 -0.76 -14.88 -6.59
CA ASP A 113 -1.61 -15.50 -5.57
C ASP A 113 -0.86 -15.71 -4.25
N ARG A 114 -1.58 -16.22 -3.23
CA ARG A 114 -1.02 -16.51 -1.89
C ARG A 114 0.14 -17.52 -1.89
N HIS A 115 0.31 -18.29 -2.97
CA HIS A 115 1.37 -19.27 -3.13
C HIS A 115 2.52 -18.73 -4.00
N LYS A 116 2.54 -17.42 -4.27
CA LYS A 116 3.54 -16.71 -5.08
C LYS A 116 3.58 -17.16 -6.55
N TYR A 117 2.48 -17.68 -7.08
CA TYR A 117 2.35 -17.90 -8.52
C TYR A 117 1.92 -16.62 -9.22
N VAL A 118 2.67 -16.20 -10.25
CA VAL A 118 2.36 -15.02 -11.07
C VAL A 118 1.12 -15.28 -11.92
N LYS A 119 -0.01 -14.66 -11.56
CA LYS A 119 -1.27 -14.75 -12.31
C LYS A 119 -1.28 -13.76 -13.48
N ILE A 120 -0.90 -12.52 -13.21
CA ILE A 120 -0.87 -11.43 -14.18
C ILE A 120 0.51 -10.77 -14.10
N ALA A 121 1.07 -10.41 -15.25
CA ALA A 121 2.32 -9.69 -15.33
C ALA A 121 2.23 -8.64 -16.44
N TYR A 122 2.70 -7.43 -16.14
CA TYR A 122 2.84 -6.34 -17.10
C TYR A 122 4.32 -5.98 -17.25
N HIS A 123 4.72 -5.56 -18.44
CA HIS A 123 5.98 -4.87 -18.71
C HIS A 123 5.65 -3.42 -19.01
N GLY A 124 6.04 -2.49 -18.14
CA GLY A 124 5.42 -1.15 -18.13
C GLY A 124 3.91 -1.29 -18.02
N PHE A 125 3.15 -0.75 -18.99
CA PHE A 125 1.69 -0.94 -19.09
C PHE A 125 1.25 -2.00 -20.10
N ARG A 126 2.18 -2.69 -20.76
CA ARG A 126 1.87 -3.79 -21.68
C ARG A 126 1.66 -5.10 -20.93
N LEU A 127 0.49 -5.70 -21.08
CA LEU A 127 0.21 -7.02 -20.54
C LEU A 127 1.12 -8.07 -21.19
N LEU A 128 1.82 -8.87 -20.40
CA LEU A 128 2.59 -10.01 -20.90
C LEU A 128 1.65 -11.13 -21.33
N SER A 129 1.94 -11.73 -22.49
CA SER A 129 1.28 -12.93 -22.96
C SER A 129 1.55 -14.11 -22.01
N LYS A 130 0.71 -15.15 -22.14
CA LYS A 130 0.88 -16.38 -21.36
C LYS A 130 2.27 -16.99 -21.57
N ASP A 131 2.75 -17.00 -22.82
CA ASP A 131 4.03 -17.64 -23.17
C ASP A 131 5.22 -16.83 -22.65
N GLU A 132 5.22 -15.50 -22.79
CA GLU A 132 6.23 -14.62 -22.18
C GLU A 132 6.28 -14.80 -20.65
N LYS A 133 5.11 -14.83 -20.01
CA LYS A 133 5.01 -15.02 -18.56
C LYS A 133 5.52 -16.39 -18.11
N VAL A 134 5.18 -17.46 -18.83
CA VAL A 134 5.65 -18.82 -18.51
C VAL A 134 7.15 -18.93 -18.76
N ALA A 135 7.67 -18.36 -19.84
CA ALA A 135 9.10 -18.33 -20.11
C ALA A 135 9.88 -17.57 -19.01
N THR A 136 9.30 -16.49 -18.49
CA THR A 136 9.96 -15.63 -17.50
C THR A 136 9.81 -16.14 -16.05
N TYR A 137 8.60 -16.57 -15.68
CA TYR A 137 8.22 -16.88 -14.29
C TYR A 137 7.67 -18.29 -14.10
N GLY A 138 7.60 -19.12 -15.14
CA GLY A 138 6.99 -20.46 -15.07
C GLY A 138 7.76 -21.46 -14.21
N ASN A 139 9.03 -21.19 -13.88
CA ASN A 139 9.89 -22.08 -13.11
C ASN A 139 10.02 -21.67 -11.63
N THR A 140 8.92 -21.27 -10.99
CA THR A 140 8.89 -20.80 -9.59
C THR A 140 8.89 -21.92 -8.54
N PHE A 141 9.69 -22.98 -8.72
CA PHE A 141 9.90 -24.00 -7.67
C PHE A 141 10.78 -23.50 -6.51
N ILE A 142 11.31 -22.27 -6.60
CA ILE A 142 12.13 -21.66 -5.57
C ILE A 142 11.21 -20.92 -4.59
N LYS A 143 11.06 -21.47 -3.38
CA LYS A 143 10.56 -20.69 -2.23
C LYS A 143 11.48 -19.47 -2.08
N ASP A 144 10.89 -18.28 -2.02
CA ASP A 144 11.56 -16.98 -1.87
C ASP A 144 12.04 -16.30 -3.17
N ALA A 145 11.59 -16.76 -4.34
CA ALA A 145 11.96 -16.18 -5.63
C ALA A 145 11.64 -14.67 -5.78
N PHE A 146 10.72 -14.12 -4.99
CA PHE A 146 10.17 -12.76 -5.14
C PHE A 146 10.39 -11.85 -3.93
N ASP A 147 11.18 -12.27 -2.94
CA ASP A 147 11.48 -11.48 -1.73
C ASP A 147 12.92 -10.92 -1.74
N GLY A 148 13.65 -11.20 -2.82
CA GLY A 148 15.02 -10.72 -3.01
C GLY A 148 15.12 -9.23 -3.34
N PRO A 149 16.35 -8.68 -3.36
CA PRO A 149 16.60 -7.26 -3.59
C PRO A 149 16.22 -6.80 -5.00
N ASP A 150 15.95 -7.70 -5.94
CA ASP A 150 15.48 -7.40 -7.29
C ASP A 150 13.97 -7.10 -7.33
N TYR A 151 13.25 -7.37 -6.25
CA TYR A 151 11.81 -7.14 -6.16
C TYR A 151 11.47 -6.02 -5.18
N ALA A 152 10.31 -5.39 -5.37
CA ALA A 152 9.75 -4.41 -4.44
C ALA A 152 8.24 -4.64 -4.30
N HIS A 153 7.76 -4.72 -3.06
CA HIS A 153 6.34 -4.95 -2.76
C HIS A 153 5.61 -3.61 -2.61
N ILE A 154 4.45 -3.48 -3.26
CA ILE A 154 3.60 -2.29 -3.16
C ILE A 154 2.68 -2.45 -1.93
N ASP A 155 3.22 -2.25 -0.74
CA ASP A 155 2.48 -2.45 0.52
C ASP A 155 1.91 -1.14 1.11
N THR A 156 2.49 -0.01 0.71
CA THR A 156 2.08 1.32 1.21
C THR A 156 1.39 2.12 0.12
N PHE A 157 0.50 3.03 0.51
CA PHE A 157 -0.12 3.97 -0.44
C PHE A 157 0.91 4.91 -1.08
N PHE A 158 1.99 5.25 -0.36
CA PHE A 158 3.11 6.02 -0.92
C PHE A 158 3.80 5.34 -2.10
N SER A 159 3.75 4.00 -2.17
CA SER A 159 4.38 3.22 -3.24
C SER A 159 3.57 3.23 -4.55
N LEU A 160 2.31 3.67 -4.55
CA LEU A 160 1.44 3.61 -5.73
C LEU A 160 1.92 4.55 -6.84
N ALA A 161 2.14 5.82 -6.52
CA ALA A 161 2.67 6.81 -7.46
C ALA A 161 4.08 6.45 -7.98
N GLU A 162 4.96 5.98 -7.09
CA GLU A 162 6.31 5.49 -7.45
C GLU A 162 6.23 4.34 -8.46
N SER A 163 5.34 3.38 -8.22
CA SER A 163 5.19 2.20 -9.07
C SER A 163 4.59 2.53 -10.44
N TYR A 164 3.62 3.45 -10.47
CA TYR A 164 3.07 3.97 -11.72
C TYR A 164 4.13 4.69 -12.56
N LEU A 165 4.91 5.56 -11.92
CA LEU A 165 6.00 6.27 -12.59
C LEU A 165 7.08 5.31 -13.12
N PHE A 166 7.41 4.28 -12.33
CA PHE A 166 8.32 3.22 -12.80
C PHE A 166 7.79 2.53 -14.07
N ALA A 167 6.49 2.20 -14.11
CA ALA A 167 5.86 1.61 -15.28
C ALA A 167 5.95 2.51 -16.53
N GLN A 168 5.67 3.81 -16.38
CA GLN A 168 5.82 4.80 -17.45
C GLN A 168 7.26 4.89 -17.95
N LEU A 169 8.24 4.87 -17.03
CA LEU A 169 9.65 4.95 -17.39
C LEU A 169 10.13 3.69 -18.12
N VAL A 170 9.60 2.52 -17.78
CA VAL A 170 9.85 1.28 -18.52
C VAL A 170 9.35 1.42 -19.96
N ASP A 171 8.07 1.78 -20.14
CA ASP A 171 7.51 1.97 -21.48
C ASP A 171 8.25 3.06 -22.27
N TYR A 172 8.62 4.16 -21.61
CA TYR A 172 9.35 5.24 -22.27
C TYR A 172 10.75 4.80 -22.69
N LYS A 173 11.48 4.04 -21.85
CA LYS A 173 12.81 3.52 -22.19
C LYS A 173 12.74 2.61 -23.42
N ASP A 174 11.75 1.71 -23.47
CA ASP A 174 11.60 0.76 -24.57
C ASP A 174 11.19 1.42 -25.88
N ASN A 175 10.29 2.41 -25.83
CA ASN A 175 9.77 3.06 -27.02
C ASN A 175 10.65 4.20 -27.54
N ASN A 176 11.61 4.70 -26.74
CA ASN A 176 12.47 5.82 -27.11
C ASN A 176 13.96 5.50 -26.86
N PRO A 177 14.56 4.58 -27.65
CA PRO A 177 15.96 4.22 -27.51
C PRO A 177 16.89 5.45 -27.53
N GLY A 178 17.85 5.51 -26.61
CA GLY A 178 18.79 6.62 -26.48
C GLY A 178 18.29 7.88 -25.76
N GLN A 179 17.00 8.03 -25.46
CA GLN A 179 16.50 9.18 -24.66
C GLN A 179 16.83 9.03 -23.17
N ILE A 180 16.70 7.83 -22.63
CA ILE A 180 17.27 7.48 -21.32
C ILE A 180 18.62 6.81 -21.58
N SER A 181 19.67 7.29 -20.91
CA SER A 181 21.02 6.73 -21.00
C SER A 181 21.01 5.21 -20.91
N GLU A 182 21.67 4.52 -21.85
CA GLU A 182 21.73 3.06 -21.93
C GLU A 182 22.31 2.40 -20.66
N VAL A 183 23.17 3.12 -19.94
CA VAL A 183 23.73 2.69 -18.64
C VAL A 183 22.65 2.53 -17.56
N LYS A 184 21.50 3.21 -17.71
CA LYS A 184 20.37 3.09 -16.78
C LYS A 184 19.48 1.93 -17.19
N ASP A 185 19.78 0.74 -16.68
CA ASP A 185 18.87 -0.40 -16.72
C ASP A 185 17.61 -0.16 -15.85
N TYR A 186 16.64 -1.07 -15.90
CA TYR A 186 15.40 -0.94 -15.14
C TYR A 186 15.63 -0.87 -13.63
N SER A 187 16.57 -1.64 -13.10
CA SER A 187 16.92 -1.61 -11.68
C SER A 187 17.44 -0.23 -11.27
N ARG A 188 18.28 0.38 -12.12
CA ARG A 188 18.80 1.73 -11.90
C ARG A 188 17.70 2.77 -12.02
N ILE A 189 16.78 2.62 -12.98
CA ILE A 189 15.61 3.50 -13.11
C ILE A 189 14.78 3.46 -11.83
N TYR A 190 14.47 2.27 -11.31
CA TYR A 190 13.75 2.14 -10.05
C TYR A 190 14.50 2.82 -8.90
N ALA A 191 15.82 2.61 -8.79
CA ALA A 191 16.64 3.25 -7.76
C ALA A 191 16.63 4.78 -7.86
N ASP A 192 16.66 5.32 -9.07
CA ASP A 192 16.58 6.76 -9.32
C ASP A 192 15.19 7.32 -8.96
N VAL A 193 14.10 6.61 -9.29
CA VAL A 193 12.74 6.97 -8.84
C VAL A 193 12.68 7.01 -7.32
N ARG A 194 13.16 5.94 -6.65
CA ARG A 194 13.16 5.87 -5.18
C ARG A 194 13.97 7.01 -4.57
N SER A 195 15.14 7.32 -5.15
CA SER A 195 15.96 8.45 -4.72
C SER A 195 15.24 9.79 -4.86
N ALA A 196 14.53 10.00 -5.97
CA ALA A 196 13.72 11.20 -6.22
C ALA A 196 12.54 11.31 -5.23
N VAL A 197 11.84 10.22 -4.94
CA VAL A 197 10.80 10.16 -3.90
C VAL A 197 11.37 10.56 -2.54
N ASP A 198 12.53 9.99 -2.17
CA ASP A 198 13.19 10.30 -0.90
C ASP A 198 13.67 11.76 -0.84
N MET A 199 14.02 12.39 -1.97
CA MET A 199 14.33 13.83 -2.01
C MET A 199 13.09 14.67 -1.71
N CYS A 200 11.94 14.37 -2.34
CA CYS A 200 10.67 15.08 -2.11
C CYS A 200 10.18 14.99 -0.65
N HIS A 201 10.49 13.89 0.05
CA HIS A 201 10.16 13.75 1.46
C HIS A 201 11.13 14.52 2.37
N ARG A 202 12.42 14.56 2.01
CA ARG A 202 13.48 15.20 2.82
C ARG A 202 13.53 16.71 2.70
N ASP A 203 13.27 17.25 1.50
CA ASP A 203 13.34 18.69 1.26
C ASP A 203 12.08 19.44 1.72
N GLY A 204 11.09 18.72 2.26
CA GLY A 204 9.87 19.30 2.80
C GLY A 204 8.83 19.67 1.76
N THR A 205 9.09 19.49 0.45
CA THR A 205 8.19 19.90 -0.64
C THR A 205 6.76 19.40 -0.40
N LEU A 206 6.59 18.12 -0.06
CA LEU A 206 5.26 17.55 0.19
C LEU A 206 4.62 18.14 1.45
N LYS A 207 5.38 18.23 2.54
CA LYS A 207 4.89 18.74 3.83
C LYS A 207 4.45 20.20 3.74
N GLU A 208 5.24 21.04 3.10
CA GLU A 208 4.94 22.46 2.92
C GLU A 208 3.69 22.68 2.06
N MET A 209 3.52 21.90 0.99
CA MET A 209 2.35 21.99 0.12
C MET A 209 1.07 21.51 0.83
N VAL A 210 1.16 20.42 1.58
CA VAL A 210 0.04 19.95 2.42
C VAL A 210 -0.31 20.96 3.50
N ALA A 211 0.68 21.55 4.17
CA ALA A 211 0.46 22.51 5.24
C ALA A 211 -0.22 23.82 4.75
N LYS A 212 0.03 24.23 3.50
CA LYS A 212 -0.60 25.42 2.90
C LYS A 212 -2.11 25.26 2.69
N ASP A 213 -2.56 24.06 2.33
CA ASP A 213 -3.99 23.76 2.15
C ASP A 213 -4.32 22.32 2.56
N PRO A 214 -4.40 22.02 3.87
CA PRO A 214 -4.62 20.66 4.35
C PRO A 214 -5.94 20.05 3.84
N LYS A 215 -6.99 20.87 3.66
CA LYS A 215 -8.32 20.44 3.19
C LYS A 215 -8.29 19.84 1.79
N LYS A 216 -7.34 20.28 0.96
CA LYS A 216 -7.12 19.71 -0.37
C LYS A 216 -6.54 18.31 -0.32
N TYR A 217 -5.76 17.96 0.70
CA TYR A 217 -4.96 16.72 0.73
C TYR A 217 -5.43 15.71 1.77
N VAL A 218 -6.09 16.12 2.85
CA VAL A 218 -6.49 15.26 3.97
C VAL A 218 -8.01 15.14 4.04
N LEU A 219 -8.51 13.94 4.31
CA LEU A 219 -9.90 13.65 4.63
C LEU A 219 -10.17 14.00 6.09
N PHE A 220 -11.04 14.99 6.32
CA PHE A 220 -11.31 15.53 7.65
C PHE A 220 -12.39 14.79 8.44
N TYR A 221 -13.06 13.81 7.84
CA TYR A 221 -14.23 13.13 8.44
C TYR A 221 -13.92 12.43 9.79
N TYR A 222 -12.69 11.92 9.99
CA TYR A 222 -12.31 11.24 11.24
C TYR A 222 -11.54 12.12 12.23
N ILE A 223 -11.01 13.25 11.77
CA ILE A 223 -10.17 14.13 12.60
C ILE A 223 -11.04 15.18 13.32
N TYR A 224 -12.20 15.54 12.77
CA TYR A 224 -13.12 16.48 13.42
C TYR A 224 -13.72 15.91 14.72
N ASP A 225 -14.23 14.69 14.74
CA ASP A 225 -14.88 14.18 15.97
C ASP A 225 -13.91 13.85 17.11
N PHE A 226 -12.68 13.44 16.79
CA PHE A 226 -11.67 13.11 17.80
C PHE A 226 -10.93 14.35 18.34
N TRP A 227 -10.67 15.36 17.49
CA TRP A 227 -9.78 16.48 17.83
C TRP A 227 -10.46 17.85 17.95
N TYR A 228 -11.71 18.04 17.51
CA TYR A 228 -12.38 19.33 17.61
C TYR A 228 -12.89 19.66 19.02
N LYS A 229 -12.93 18.68 19.94
CA LYS A 229 -13.24 18.91 21.36
C LYS A 229 -12.08 19.55 22.15
N GLU A 230 -10.85 19.55 21.62
CA GLU A 230 -9.70 20.22 22.23
C GLU A 230 -8.94 21.05 21.19
N SER A 231 -9.44 22.27 20.93
CA SER A 231 -8.94 23.20 19.92
C SER A 231 -7.45 23.62 20.10
N SER A 232 -6.85 23.32 21.25
CA SER A 232 -5.44 23.59 21.55
C SER A 232 -4.49 22.58 20.91
N ILE A 233 -4.90 21.33 20.67
CA ILE A 233 -4.00 20.30 20.18
C ILE A 233 -3.85 20.37 18.65
N TRP A 234 -4.87 20.81 17.92
CA TRP A 234 -4.80 20.99 16.47
C TRP A 234 -3.76 22.03 16.05
N LEU A 235 -3.73 23.19 16.72
CA LEU A 235 -2.71 24.22 16.50
C LEU A 235 -1.31 23.71 16.90
N THR A 236 -1.24 22.91 17.96
CA THR A 236 0.02 22.32 18.43
C THR A 236 0.53 21.26 17.45
N LEU A 237 -0.31 20.39 16.90
CA LEU A 237 0.08 19.36 15.91
C LEU A 237 0.37 19.94 14.53
N CYS A 238 -0.40 20.92 14.03
CA CYS A 238 -0.02 21.67 12.82
C CYS A 238 1.31 22.38 13.02
N ASN A 239 1.57 22.96 14.20
CA ASN A 239 2.87 23.55 14.52
C ASN A 239 3.96 22.50 14.68
N SER A 240 3.69 21.31 15.24
CA SER A 240 4.66 20.20 15.34
C SER A 240 4.99 19.60 13.97
N LEU A 241 4.02 19.52 13.06
CA LEU A 241 4.22 19.15 11.66
C LEU A 241 5.08 20.20 10.91
N LEU A 242 5.02 21.47 11.32
CA LEU A 242 5.85 22.56 10.81
C LEU A 242 7.22 22.69 11.52
N GLN A 243 7.35 22.20 12.76
CA GLN A 243 8.54 22.35 13.60
C GLN A 243 9.41 21.10 13.69
N ALA A 244 8.98 19.96 13.13
CA ALA A 244 9.83 18.79 12.93
C ALA A 244 10.84 19.05 11.79
N ARG A 245 11.82 19.92 12.06
CA ARG A 245 13.11 19.97 11.36
C ARG A 245 14.00 18.83 11.89
N PRO A 246 14.93 18.32 11.07
CA PRO A 246 15.76 17.16 11.42
C PRO A 246 16.58 17.35 12.70
#